data_AF-A0A7V3NEN0-F1
#
_entry.id   AF-A0A7V3NEN0-F1
#
_cell.length_a   1.000
_cell.length_b   1.000
_cell.length_c   1.000
_cell.angle_alpha   90.00
_cell.angle_beta   90.00
_cell.angle_gamma   90.00
#
_symmetry.space_group_name_H-M   'P 1'
#
loop_
_entity.id
_entity.type
_entity.pdbx_description
1 polymer ?
#
loop_
_entity_poly.entity_id
_entity_poly.type
_entity_poly.pdbx_seq_one_letter_code
_entity_poly.pdbx_strand_id
1 'polypeptide(L)' 'KQAIDLAREIRKSKSIILFSPASASFEKFKNEFDRGRKFNFYIKNLLKNI' A
#
# COMPACT_ATOMS: atom_id res chain seq x y z
N LYS A 1 -5.26 3.29 -0.95
CA LYS A 1 -5.23 3.45 -2.42
C LYS A 1 -4.44 4.69 -2.83
N GLN A 2 -4.84 5.91 -2.44
CA GLN A 2 -4.14 7.16 -2.77
C GLN A 2 -2.62 7.12 -2.50
N ALA A 3 -2.19 6.64 -1.31
CA ALA A 3 -0.76 6.52 -0.99
C ALA A 3 0.02 5.60 -1.94
N ILE A 4 -0.63 4.55 -2.47
CA ILE A 4 -0.02 3.60 -3.41
C ILE A 4 0.04 4.23 -4.81
N ASP A 5 -1.00 4.97 -5.19
CA ASP A 5 -1.05 5.69 -6.47
C ASP A 5 0.07 6.75 -6.52
N LEU A 6 0.25 7.52 -5.45
CA LEU A 6 1.35 8.48 -5.32
C LEU A 6 2.72 7.78 -5.34
N ALA A 7 2.87 6.66 -4.62
CA ALA A 7 4.11 5.89 -4.61
C ALA A 7 4.50 5.40 -6.01
N ARG A 8 3.52 5.11 -6.88
CA ARG A 8 3.77 4.75 -8.29
C ARG A 8 4.30 5.92 -9.10
N GLU A 9 3.74 7.12 -8.90
CA GLU A 9 4.11 8.34 -9.65
C GLU A 9 5.53 8.81 -9.33
N ILE A 10 5.95 8.74 -8.06
CA ILE A 10 7.28 9.21 -7.62
C ILE A 10 8.40 8.18 -7.81
N ARG A 11 8.07 6.96 -8.26
CA ARG A 11 8.96 5.81 -8.26
C ARG A 11 10.13 6.00 -9.24
N LYS A 12 11.36 5.82 -8.76
CA LYS A 12 12.57 5.65 -9.60
C LYS A 12 12.77 4.18 -9.98
N SER A 13 13.58 3.92 -11.00
CA SER A 13 13.82 2.59 -11.62
C SER A 13 14.07 1.43 -10.64
N LYS A 14 14.61 1.69 -9.44
CA LYS A 14 14.59 0.76 -8.31
C LYS A 14 14.09 1.49 -7.06
N SER A 15 12.96 1.03 -6.52
CA SER A 15 12.36 1.61 -5.31
C SER A 15 11.79 0.52 -4.42
N ILE A 16 11.85 0.73 -3.10
CA ILE A 16 11.23 -0.15 -2.10
C ILE A 16 9.96 0.52 -1.61
N ILE A 17 8.84 -0.21 -1.64
CA ILE A 17 7.57 0.24 -1.05
C ILE A 17 7.38 -0.51 0.28
N LEU A 18 7.59 0.19 1.39
CA LEU A 18 7.41 -0.34 2.74
C LEU A 18 6.09 0.12 3.33
N PHE A 19 5.29 -0.82 3.85
CA PHE A 19 4.09 -0.50 4.61
C PHE A 19 4.34 -0.62 6.10
N SER A 20 4.66 0.51 6.75
CA SER A 20 4.87 0.62 8.20
C SER A 20 4.09 1.82 8.76
N PRO A 21 2.80 1.64 9.09
CA PRO A 21 1.93 2.77 9.46
C PRO A 21 2.17 3.34 10.87
N ALA A 22 2.95 2.67 11.73
CA ALA A 22 3.26 3.07 13.12
C ALA A 22 2.03 3.49 13.98
N SER A 23 0.83 3.08 13.60
CA SER A 23 -0.44 3.53 14.18
C SER A 23 -1.51 2.44 14.10
N ALA A 24 -2.48 2.51 15.02
CA ALA A 24 -3.64 1.62 15.05
C ALA A 24 -4.54 1.85 13.81
N SER A 25 -5.39 0.87 13.48
CA SER A 25 -6.13 0.85 12.21
C SER A 25 -7.56 1.40 12.29
N PHE A 26 -8.00 1.82 13.48
CA PHE A 26 -9.40 1.86 13.92
C PHE A 26 -10.35 2.89 13.28
N GLU A 27 -9.93 3.66 12.29
CA GLU A 27 -10.82 4.64 11.62
C GLU A 27 -11.16 4.26 10.17
N LYS A 28 -10.31 3.45 9.53
CA LYS A 28 -10.38 3.21 8.07
C LYS A 28 -10.40 1.74 7.69
N PHE A 29 -10.14 0.85 8.65
CA PHE A 29 -10.01 -0.58 8.44
C PHE A 29 -10.69 -1.33 9.57
N LYS A 30 -11.16 -2.55 9.26
CA LYS A 30 -11.79 -3.41 10.27
C LYS A 30 -10.82 -3.82 11.38
N ASN A 31 -9.54 -4.01 11.01
CA ASN A 31 -8.42 -4.33 11.88
C ASN A 31 -7.11 -4.23 11.08
N GLU A 32 -5.98 -4.48 11.73
CA GLU A 32 -4.65 -4.47 11.14
C GLU A 32 -4.49 -5.50 10.01
N PHE A 33 -5.18 -6.65 10.10
CA PHE A 33 -5.14 -7.68 9.05
C PHE A 33 -5.91 -7.24 7.80
N ASP A 34 -7.08 -6.62 7.93
CA ASP A 34 -7.83 -6.04 6.81
C ASP A 34 -6.99 -4.97 6.10
N ARG A 35 -6.35 -4.11 6.87
CA ARG A 35 -5.41 -3.10 6.37
C ARG A 35 -4.26 -3.72 5.57
N GLY A 36 -3.61 -4.75 6.11
CA GLY A 36 -2.53 -5.48 5.43
C GLY A 36 -2.98 -6.19 4.15
N ARG A 37 -4.15 -6.86 4.18
CA ARG A 37 -4.72 -7.51 2.98
C ARG A 37 -5.03 -6.50 1.88
N LYS A 38 -5.61 -5.35 2.22
CA LYS A 38 -5.86 -4.27 1.24
C LYS A 38 -4.57 -3.73 0.64
N PHE A 39 -3.52 -3.52 1.44
CA PHE A 39 -2.20 -3.15 0.92
C PHE A 39 -1.69 -4.18 -0.11
N ASN A 40 -1.70 -5.47 0.24
CA ASN A 40 -1.25 -6.54 -0.65
C ASN A 40 -2.05 -6.61 -1.95
N PHE A 41 -3.38 -6.45 -1.88
CA PHE A 41 -4.24 -6.41 -3.06
C PHE A 41 -3.82 -5.30 -4.02
N TYR A 42 -3.66 -4.08 -3.51
CA TYR A 42 -3.30 -2.93 -4.34
C TYR A 42 -1.88 -3.03 -4.90
N ILE A 43 -0.90 -3.52 -4.13
CA ILE A 43 0.47 -3.71 -4.63
C ILE A 43 0.53 -4.79 -5.71
N LYS A 44 -0.18 -5.91 -5.55
CA LYS A 44 -0.24 -6.94 -6.61
C LYS A 44 -0.83 -6.39 -7.90
N ASN A 45 -1.89 -5.59 -7.82
CA ASN A 45 -2.49 -4.97 -9.01
C ASN A 45 -1.59 -3.90 -9.63
N LEU A 46 -0.88 -3.13 -8.80
CA LEU A 46 0.13 -2.19 -9.26
C LEU A 46 1.22 -2.92 -10.06
N LEU A 47 1.80 -3.98 -9.51
CA LEU A 47 2.91 -4.73 -10.11
C LEU A 47 2.52 -5.53 -11.36
N LYS A 48 1.26 -5.97 -11.49
CA LYS A 48 0.76 -6.64 -12.70
C LYS A 48 0.68 -5.70 -13.93
N ASN A 49 0.62 -4.40 -13.68
CA ASN A 49 0.40 -3.36 -14.70
C ASN A 49 1.67 -2.53 -14.96
N ILE A 50 2.84 -3.03 -14.55
CA ILE A 50 4.17 -2.48 -14.81
C ILE A 50 4.90 -3.48 -15.69
#